data_AF-A0A8D2H0A5-F1
#
_entry.id   AF-A0A8D2H0A5-F1
#
_cell.length_a   1.000
_cell.length_b   1.000
_cell.length_c   1.000
_cell.angle_alpha   90.00
_cell.angle_beta   90.00
_cell.angle_gamma   90.00
#
_symmetry.space_group_name_H-M   'P 1'
#
loop_
_entity.id
_entity.type
_entity.pdbx_description
1 polymer ?
#
loop_
_entity_poly.entity_id
_entity_poly.type
_entity_poly.pdbx_seq_one_letter_code
_entity_poly.pdbx_strand_id
1 'polypeptide(L)'
;MGAAHSASEEVRELEGKTGFSSEQIEQLHRRFKQLSGDQPTIRNLRKGPSGLADEINFEDFLTIMSYFRPIDTTLGEEQVELSRKEKLRFLFHMYDSDSDGRITLEEYRNVVEELLSGNPHIEKESARSIADGAMMEAASVCVGQMEPDQVYEGITFEDFLKIWQGIDIETKMHVRFLNMETIALCH
;
A
#
# COMPACT_ATOMS: atom_id res chain seq x y z
N MET A 1 -20.97 32.07 13.76
CA MET A 1 -19.69 32.24 13.02
C MET A 1 -18.68 31.17 13.45
N GLY A 2 -19.00 29.86 13.33
CA GLY A 2 -18.14 28.79 13.86
C GLY A 2 -17.81 27.67 12.86
N ALA A 3 -18.71 27.38 11.90
CA ALA A 3 -18.52 26.27 10.97
C ALA A 3 -17.35 26.44 9.98
N ALA A 4 -17.13 27.67 9.47
CA ALA A 4 -16.03 27.94 8.54
C ALA A 4 -14.64 27.91 9.21
N HIS A 5 -14.56 28.18 10.51
CA HIS A 5 -13.30 28.15 11.25
C HIS A 5 -12.88 26.72 11.58
N SER A 6 -13.85 25.87 11.96
CA SER A 6 -13.65 24.44 12.26
C SER A 6 -13.20 23.65 11.03
N ALA A 7 -13.88 23.85 9.89
CA ALA A 7 -13.52 23.15 8.65
C ALA A 7 -12.10 23.54 8.15
N SER A 8 -11.69 24.78 8.38
CA SER A 8 -10.33 25.23 8.04
C SER A 8 -9.27 24.65 8.98
N GLU A 9 -9.62 24.26 10.20
CA GLU A 9 -8.68 23.70 11.17
C GLU A 9 -8.48 22.21 10.92
N GLU A 10 -9.55 21.47 10.65
CA GLU A 10 -9.52 20.05 10.24
C GLU A 10 -8.68 19.83 8.97
N VAL A 11 -8.85 20.68 7.95
CA VAL A 11 -8.04 20.58 6.72
C VAL A 11 -6.56 20.79 7.03
N ARG A 12 -6.21 21.76 7.89
CA ARG A 12 -4.80 22.03 8.26
C ARG A 12 -4.18 20.89 9.06
N GLU A 13 -4.95 20.22 9.90
CA GLU A 13 -4.49 19.01 10.59
C GLU A 13 -4.19 17.88 9.60
N LEU A 14 -5.08 17.66 8.63
CA LEU A 14 -4.88 16.68 7.57
C LEU A 14 -3.68 17.02 6.67
N GLU A 15 -3.45 18.30 6.37
CA GLU A 15 -2.24 18.76 5.68
C GLU A 15 -0.98 18.37 6.46
N GLY A 16 -0.94 18.64 7.77
CA GLY A 16 0.20 18.29 8.62
C GLY A 16 0.45 16.78 8.70
N LYS A 17 -0.61 15.97 8.76
CA LYS A 17 -0.53 14.51 8.90
C LYS A 17 -0.13 13.79 7.61
N THR A 18 -0.62 14.28 6.46
CA THR A 18 -0.52 13.57 5.17
C THR A 18 0.46 14.24 4.21
N GLY A 19 0.76 15.52 4.46
CA GLY A 19 1.52 16.42 3.61
C GLY A 19 0.85 16.74 2.26
N PHE A 20 -0.42 16.36 2.06
CA PHE A 20 -1.21 16.88 0.95
C PHE A 20 -1.53 18.36 1.20
N SER A 21 -1.60 19.15 0.13
CA SER A 21 -2.16 20.50 0.20
C SER A 21 -3.69 20.47 0.34
N SER A 22 -4.28 21.57 0.81
CA SER A 22 -5.73 21.77 0.88
C SER A 22 -6.43 21.43 -0.45
N GLU A 23 -5.87 21.85 -1.59
CA GLU A 23 -6.45 21.54 -2.91
C GLU A 23 -6.44 20.02 -3.21
N GLN A 24 -5.34 19.35 -2.89
CA GLN A 24 -5.24 17.89 -3.05
C GLN A 24 -6.22 17.16 -2.13
N ILE A 25 -6.37 17.61 -0.88
CA ILE A 25 -7.35 17.06 0.08
C ILE A 25 -8.76 17.21 -0.47
N GLU A 26 -9.14 18.36 -1.03
CA GLU A 26 -10.45 18.57 -1.64
C GLU A 26 -10.68 17.68 -2.88
N GLN A 27 -9.66 17.49 -3.72
CA GLN A 27 -9.74 16.57 -4.87
C GLN A 27 -9.92 15.11 -4.41
N LEU A 28 -9.17 14.69 -3.40
CA LEU A 28 -9.25 13.35 -2.82
C LEU A 28 -10.59 13.13 -2.12
N HIS A 29 -11.14 14.15 -1.46
CA HIS A 29 -12.47 14.09 -0.85
C HIS A 29 -13.57 13.90 -1.90
N ARG A 30 -13.48 14.60 -3.05
CA ARG A 30 -14.40 14.39 -4.17
C ARG A 30 -14.33 12.95 -4.72
N ARG A 31 -13.12 12.40 -4.87
CA ARG A 31 -12.93 11.01 -5.31
C ARG A 31 -13.45 10.01 -4.27
N PHE A 32 -13.20 10.24 -2.99
CA PHE A 32 -13.70 9.41 -1.90
C PHE A 32 -15.22 9.30 -1.93
N LYS A 33 -15.93 10.44 -2.07
CA LYS A 33 -17.40 10.45 -2.19
C LYS A 33 -17.92 9.67 -3.39
N GLN A 34 -17.23 9.75 -4.53
CA GLN A 34 -17.58 8.96 -5.72
C GLN A 34 -17.43 7.46 -5.47
N LEU A 35 -16.36 7.05 -4.78
CA LEU A 35 -16.10 5.65 -4.44
C LEU A 35 -17.05 5.12 -3.36
N SER A 36 -17.37 5.95 -2.36
CA SER A 36 -18.27 5.56 -1.26
C SER A 36 -19.75 5.64 -1.64
N GLY A 37 -20.10 6.27 -2.76
CA GLY A 37 -21.50 6.56 -3.10
C GLY A 37 -22.14 7.51 -2.09
N ASP A 38 -21.41 8.58 -1.74
CA ASP A 38 -21.75 9.58 -0.70
C ASP A 38 -21.92 9.00 0.72
N GLN A 39 -21.47 7.77 0.97
CA GLN A 39 -21.40 7.20 2.32
C GLN A 39 -20.19 7.73 3.10
N PRO A 40 -20.25 7.77 4.45
CA PRO A 40 -19.15 8.24 5.29
C PRO A 40 -17.92 7.33 5.23
N THR A 41 -18.10 6.07 4.84
CA THR A 41 -17.04 5.06 4.73
C THR A 41 -17.13 4.32 3.40
N ILE A 42 -15.98 3.89 2.89
CA ILE A 42 -15.90 2.91 1.81
C ILE A 42 -15.87 1.54 2.46
N ARG A 43 -16.87 0.71 2.16
CA ARG A 43 -16.86 -0.71 2.53
C ARG A 43 -16.05 -1.47 1.51
N ASN A 44 -15.35 -2.53 1.92
CA ASN A 44 -14.67 -3.42 0.98
C ASN A 44 -15.63 -3.81 -0.16
N LEU A 45 -15.31 -3.35 -1.38
CA LEU A 45 -16.11 -3.60 -2.59
C LEU A 45 -16.17 -5.11 -2.93
N ARG A 46 -15.31 -5.91 -2.31
CA ARG A 46 -15.28 -7.36 -2.37
C ARG A 46 -15.36 -7.91 -0.95
N LYS A 47 -16.32 -8.81 -0.68
CA LYS A 47 -16.34 -9.65 0.54
C LYS A 47 -15.21 -10.69 0.47
N GLY A 48 -13.96 -10.23 0.41
CA GLY A 48 -12.81 -11.06 0.72
C GLY A 48 -12.65 -11.12 2.25
N PRO A 49 -12.13 -12.22 2.80
CA PRO A 49 -11.95 -12.39 4.25
C PRO A 49 -10.85 -11.49 4.86
N SER A 50 -10.08 -10.76 4.05
CA SER A 50 -8.76 -10.20 4.43
C SER A 50 -8.58 -8.73 4.03
N GLY A 51 -9.54 -7.87 4.36
CA GLY A 51 -9.33 -6.42 4.31
C GLY A 51 -8.82 -5.90 5.66
N LEU A 52 -7.81 -5.02 5.67
CA LEU A 52 -7.24 -4.39 6.87
C LEU A 52 -8.28 -3.63 7.73
N ALA A 53 -9.41 -3.24 7.13
CA ALA A 53 -10.58 -2.70 7.81
C ALA A 53 -11.85 -3.09 7.04
N ASP A 54 -12.94 -3.38 7.76
CA ASP A 54 -14.27 -3.60 7.17
C ASP A 54 -14.80 -2.35 6.48
N GLU A 55 -14.40 -1.18 6.99
CA GLU A 55 -14.79 0.14 6.50
C GLU A 55 -13.60 1.11 6.56
N ILE A 56 -13.40 1.91 5.50
CA ILE A 56 -12.35 2.93 5.40
C ILE A 56 -13.01 4.31 5.40
N ASN A 57 -12.70 5.15 6.39
CA ASN A 57 -13.19 6.53 6.40
C ASN A 57 -12.29 7.46 5.55
N PHE A 58 -12.62 8.75 5.46
CA PHE A 58 -11.84 9.68 4.63
C PHE A 58 -10.42 9.93 5.14
N GLU A 59 -10.20 9.95 6.46
CA GLU A 59 -8.88 10.13 7.05
C GLU A 59 -7.99 8.90 6.81
N ASP A 60 -8.56 7.70 6.94
CA ASP A 60 -7.88 6.45 6.60
C ASP A 60 -7.50 6.43 5.11
N PHE A 61 -8.43 6.84 4.25
CA PHE A 61 -8.18 6.97 2.82
C PHE A 61 -7.03 7.93 2.54
N LEU A 62 -7.02 9.13 3.13
CA LEU A 62 -5.92 10.08 2.96
C LEU A 62 -4.59 9.53 3.48
N THR A 63 -4.61 8.83 4.61
CA THR A 63 -3.42 8.18 5.19
C THR A 63 -2.88 7.11 4.24
N ILE A 64 -3.74 6.28 3.65
CA ILE A 64 -3.34 5.29 2.64
C ILE A 64 -2.74 5.99 1.42
N MET A 65 -3.40 7.04 0.93
CA MET A 65 -2.95 7.78 -0.25
C MET A 65 -1.61 8.50 -0.02
N SER A 66 -1.28 8.88 1.22
CA SER A 66 -0.03 9.58 1.53
C SER A 66 1.20 8.71 1.28
N TYR A 67 1.13 7.38 1.48
CA TYR A 67 2.22 6.45 1.18
C TYR A 67 2.60 6.40 -0.31
N PHE A 68 1.71 6.84 -1.22
CA PHE A 68 1.96 6.87 -2.67
C PHE A 68 2.47 8.21 -3.19
N ARG A 69 2.66 9.19 -2.30
CA ARG A 69 3.29 10.48 -2.64
C ARG A 69 4.76 10.28 -2.99
N PRO A 70 5.34 11.08 -3.90
CA PRO A 70 6.78 11.03 -4.13
C PRO A 70 7.53 11.37 -2.83
N ILE A 71 8.65 10.69 -2.61
CA ILE A 71 9.56 11.07 -1.52
C ILE A 71 10.30 12.32 -1.98
N ASP A 72 10.35 13.32 -1.10
CA ASP A 72 11.16 14.50 -1.36
C ASP A 72 12.63 14.14 -1.12
N THR A 73 13.36 13.88 -2.21
CA THR A 73 14.78 13.51 -2.19
C THR A 73 15.70 14.69 -1.87
N THR A 74 15.16 15.91 -1.73
CA THR A 74 15.91 17.06 -1.22
C THR A 74 16.05 17.05 0.30
N LEU A 75 15.22 16.25 0.98
CA LEU A 75 15.37 15.98 2.41
C LEU A 75 16.67 15.18 2.65
N GLY A 76 17.27 15.35 3.83
CA GLY A 76 18.49 14.63 4.18
C GLY A 76 18.34 13.11 4.09
N GLU A 77 19.45 12.40 3.82
CA GLU A 77 19.46 10.95 3.55
C GLU A 77 18.71 10.13 4.60
N GLU A 78 18.84 10.48 5.88
CA GLU A 78 18.14 9.79 6.98
C GLU A 78 16.61 9.88 6.87
N GLN A 79 16.05 11.04 6.50
CA GLN A 79 14.60 11.17 6.34
C GLN A 79 14.09 10.43 5.11
N VAL A 80 14.87 10.44 4.03
CA VAL A 80 14.54 9.67 2.82
C VAL A 80 14.49 8.17 3.15
N GLU A 81 15.47 7.66 3.89
CA GLU A 81 15.48 6.25 4.33
C GLU A 81 14.30 5.92 5.25
N LEU A 82 13.93 6.81 6.17
CA LEU A 82 12.74 6.62 7.01
C LEU A 82 11.46 6.55 6.17
N SER A 83 11.26 7.47 5.23
CA SER A 83 10.12 7.44 4.32
C SER A 83 10.09 6.18 3.45
N ARG A 84 11.25 5.73 2.94
CA ARG A 84 11.37 4.45 2.21
C ARG A 84 10.93 3.28 3.10
N LYS A 85 11.41 3.24 4.34
CA LYS A 85 11.08 2.19 5.31
C LYS A 85 9.59 2.18 5.68
N GLU A 86 8.97 3.34 5.85
CA GLU A 86 7.52 3.46 6.12
C GLU A 86 6.68 2.96 4.94
N LYS A 87 7.06 3.30 3.70
CA LYS A 87 6.39 2.77 2.50
C LYS A 87 6.52 1.25 2.37
N LEU A 88 7.71 0.72 2.58
CA LEU A 88 7.93 -0.74 2.57
C LEU A 88 7.14 -1.41 3.69
N ARG A 89 7.05 -0.78 4.86
CA ARG A 89 6.21 -1.26 5.97
C ARG A 89 4.74 -1.25 5.58
N PHE A 90 4.24 -0.22 4.92
CA PHE A 90 2.88 -0.20 4.41
C PHE A 90 2.62 -1.35 3.42
N LEU A 91 3.52 -1.57 2.45
CA LEU A 91 3.40 -2.71 1.53
C LEU A 91 3.43 -4.04 2.26
N PHE A 92 4.32 -4.21 3.24
CA PHE A 92 4.41 -5.43 4.03
C PHE A 92 3.07 -5.79 4.66
N HIS A 93 2.44 -4.83 5.34
CA HIS A 93 1.11 -5.02 5.94
C HIS A 93 -0.01 -5.23 4.91
N MET A 94 0.18 -4.87 3.64
CA MET A 94 -0.77 -5.21 2.58
C MET A 94 -0.69 -6.69 2.17
N TYR A 95 0.43 -7.37 2.43
CA TYR A 95 0.58 -8.81 2.19
C TYR A 95 0.28 -9.62 3.46
N ASP A 96 0.76 -9.17 4.63
CA ASP A 96 0.52 -9.75 5.96
C ASP A 96 -0.91 -9.45 6.41
N SER A 97 -1.81 -10.37 6.07
CA SER A 97 -3.25 -10.19 6.17
C SER A 97 -3.75 -10.34 7.61
N ASP A 98 -3.07 -11.15 8.43
CA ASP A 98 -3.42 -11.35 9.84
C ASP A 98 -2.58 -10.49 10.80
N SER A 99 -1.63 -9.71 10.27
CA SER A 99 -0.76 -8.79 11.01
C SER A 99 0.10 -9.47 12.08
N ASP A 100 0.48 -10.73 11.85
CA ASP A 100 1.37 -11.48 12.74
C ASP A 100 2.85 -11.10 12.58
N GLY A 101 3.16 -10.25 11.59
CA GLY A 101 4.51 -9.78 11.28
C GLY A 101 5.26 -10.68 10.30
N ARG A 102 4.59 -11.61 9.62
CA ARG A 102 5.17 -12.54 8.65
C ARG A 102 4.24 -12.69 7.45
N ILE A 103 4.81 -12.60 6.25
CA ILE A 103 4.08 -12.97 5.03
C ILE A 103 4.30 -14.45 4.78
N THR A 104 3.29 -15.25 5.08
CA THR A 104 3.29 -16.68 4.83
C THR A 104 3.14 -17.00 3.34
N LEU A 105 3.46 -18.23 2.95
CA LEU A 105 3.23 -18.69 1.57
C LEU A 105 1.75 -18.65 1.20
N GLU A 106 0.85 -18.92 2.15
CA GLU A 106 -0.58 -18.91 1.90
C GLU A 106 -1.10 -17.48 1.63
N GLU A 107 -0.67 -16.50 2.41
CA GLU A 107 -1.03 -15.09 2.19
C GLU A 107 -0.48 -14.60 0.85
N TYR A 108 0.78 -14.90 0.54
CA TYR A 108 1.37 -14.51 -0.72
C TYR A 108 0.65 -15.16 -1.92
N ARG A 109 0.29 -16.45 -1.81
CA ARG A 109 -0.54 -17.14 -2.82
C ARG A 109 -1.88 -16.45 -3.02
N ASN A 110 -2.57 -16.06 -1.95
CA ASN A 110 -3.86 -15.38 -2.03
C ASN A 110 -3.74 -14.08 -2.83
N VAL A 111 -2.69 -13.29 -2.58
CA VAL A 111 -2.44 -12.04 -3.33
C VAL A 111 -2.14 -12.33 -4.81
N VAL A 112 -1.27 -13.29 -5.12
CA VAL A 112 -0.93 -13.63 -6.51
C VAL A 112 -2.14 -14.18 -7.27
N GLU A 113 -2.94 -15.04 -6.64
CA GLU A 113 -4.18 -15.56 -7.22
C GLU A 113 -5.17 -14.42 -7.50
N GLU A 114 -5.33 -13.47 -6.59
CA GLU A 114 -6.20 -12.31 -6.80
C GLU A 114 -5.72 -11.44 -7.96
N LEU A 115 -4.43 -11.13 -8.01
CA LEU A 115 -3.82 -10.32 -9.09
C LEU A 115 -3.98 -10.96 -10.47
N LEU A 116 -3.91 -12.29 -10.55
CA LEU A 116 -4.01 -13.03 -11.81
C LEU A 116 -5.44 -13.48 -12.14
N SER A 117 -6.40 -13.33 -11.20
CA SER A 117 -7.79 -13.80 -11.37
C SER A 117 -8.54 -13.16 -12.54
N GLY A 118 -8.13 -11.98 -12.99
CA GLY A 118 -8.70 -11.31 -14.16
C GLY A 118 -8.18 -11.86 -15.51
N ASN A 119 -7.16 -12.73 -15.50
CA ASN A 119 -6.56 -13.28 -16.71
C ASN A 119 -7.16 -14.66 -17.03
N PRO A 120 -7.95 -14.81 -18.10
CA PRO A 120 -8.62 -16.08 -18.43
C PRO A 120 -7.66 -17.19 -18.87
N HIS A 121 -6.39 -16.86 -19.14
CA HIS A 121 -5.37 -17.82 -19.58
C HIS A 121 -4.49 -18.36 -18.45
N ILE A 122 -4.64 -17.83 -17.23
CA ILE A 122 -3.85 -18.27 -16.09
C ILE A 122 -4.74 -19.11 -15.19
N GLU A 123 -4.40 -20.40 -15.09
CA GLU A 123 -5.06 -21.31 -14.18
C GLU A 123 -4.60 -21.04 -12.74
N LYS A 124 -5.48 -21.35 -11.78
CA LYS A 124 -5.20 -21.19 -10.34
C LYS A 124 -3.92 -21.93 -9.91
N GLU A 125 -3.69 -23.12 -10.46
CA GLU A 125 -2.49 -23.91 -10.19
C GLU A 125 -1.22 -23.21 -10.68
N SER A 126 -1.27 -22.56 -11.85
CA SER A 126 -0.14 -21.78 -12.37
C SER A 126 0.18 -20.57 -11.48
N ALA A 127 -0.84 -19.86 -11.00
CA ALA A 127 -0.67 -18.77 -10.04
C ALA A 127 0.02 -19.25 -8.74
N ARG A 128 -0.37 -20.43 -8.23
CA ARG A 128 0.29 -21.05 -7.07
C ARG A 128 1.74 -21.41 -7.35
N SER A 129 2.04 -22.02 -8.49
CA SER A 129 3.43 -22.35 -8.86
C SER A 129 4.32 -21.10 -8.97
N ILE A 130 3.77 -19.99 -9.46
CA ILE A 130 4.48 -18.69 -9.48
C ILE A 130 4.77 -18.22 -8.05
N ALA A 131 3.77 -18.26 -7.17
CA ALA A 131 3.94 -17.85 -5.78
C ALA A 131 4.98 -18.73 -5.04
N ASP A 132 4.94 -20.05 -5.25
CA ASP A 132 5.88 -21.00 -4.66
C ASP A 132 7.32 -20.73 -5.13
N GLY A 133 7.51 -20.51 -6.43
CA GLY A 133 8.81 -20.19 -7.01
C GLY A 133 9.40 -18.90 -6.44
N ALA A 134 8.59 -17.83 -6.37
CA ALA A 134 9.02 -16.56 -5.82
C ALA A 134 9.31 -16.62 -4.31
N MET A 135 8.53 -17.38 -3.54
CA MET A 135 8.80 -17.58 -2.11
C MET A 135 10.10 -18.38 -1.88
N MET A 136 10.38 -19.37 -2.71
CA MET A 136 11.65 -20.12 -2.66
C MET A 136 12.85 -19.20 -2.97
N GLU A 137 12.71 -18.31 -3.94
CA GLU A 137 13.73 -17.31 -4.26
C GLU A 137 13.95 -16.36 -3.07
N ALA A 138 12.88 -15.85 -2.47
CA ALA A 138 12.93 -15.02 -1.26
C ALA A 138 13.64 -15.73 -0.10
N ALA A 139 13.31 -17.00 0.16
CA ALA A 139 13.97 -17.83 1.16
C ALA A 139 15.49 -17.92 0.93
N SER A 140 15.90 -18.15 -0.32
CA SER A 140 17.31 -18.27 -0.69
C SER A 140 18.10 -16.97 -0.46
N VAL A 141 17.48 -15.82 -0.72
CA VAL A 141 18.05 -14.49 -0.49
C VAL A 141 18.20 -14.20 1.00
N CYS A 142 17.22 -14.60 1.79
CA CYS A 142 17.10 -14.16 3.18
C CYS A 142 17.85 -15.03 4.19
N VAL A 143 17.87 -16.35 3.97
CA VAL A 143 18.38 -17.36 4.90
C VAL A 143 19.64 -18.04 4.37
N GLY A 144 19.94 -17.93 3.08
CA GLY A 144 21.11 -18.60 2.47
C GLY A 144 20.89 -20.11 2.30
N GLN A 145 21.90 -20.92 2.63
CA GLN A 145 21.75 -22.39 2.62
C GLN A 145 20.85 -22.81 3.78
N MET A 146 19.65 -23.30 3.46
CA MET A 146 18.76 -23.94 4.42
C MET A 146 19.23 -25.35 4.74
N GLU A 147 19.14 -25.73 6.01
CA GLU A 147 19.32 -27.12 6.41
C GLU A 147 18.17 -27.99 5.85
N PRO A 148 18.39 -29.30 5.62
CA PRO A 148 17.39 -30.17 4.98
C PRO A 148 16.02 -30.20 5.68
N ASP A 149 15.98 -29.97 6.99
CA ASP A 149 14.77 -29.97 7.81
C ASP A 149 14.26 -28.56 8.16
N GLN A 150 14.95 -27.51 7.69
CA GLN A 150 14.57 -26.14 7.99
C GLN A 150 13.41 -25.71 7.10
N VAL A 151 12.28 -25.41 7.74
CA VAL A 151 11.10 -24.87 7.05
C VAL A 151 11.19 -23.35 7.01
N TYR A 152 10.98 -22.77 5.83
CA TYR A 152 10.79 -21.32 5.72
C TYR A 152 9.38 -20.96 6.17
N GLU A 153 9.27 -20.33 7.35
CA GLU A 153 7.97 -19.99 7.93
C GLU A 153 7.28 -18.82 7.20
N GLY A 154 8.05 -18.00 6.49
CA GLY A 154 7.55 -16.84 5.75
C GLY A 154 8.53 -15.68 5.76
N ILE A 155 8.18 -14.61 5.05
CA ILE A 155 9.00 -13.42 4.90
C ILE A 155 8.72 -12.49 6.09
N THR A 156 9.73 -12.23 6.92
CA THR A 156 9.65 -11.19 7.96
C THR A 156 9.83 -9.80 7.37
N PHE A 157 9.57 -8.73 8.14
CA PHE A 157 9.83 -7.37 7.66
C PHE A 157 11.31 -7.15 7.33
N GLU A 158 12.24 -7.71 8.10
CA GLU A 158 13.68 -7.64 7.82
C GLU A 158 14.05 -8.34 6.50
N ASP A 159 13.43 -9.49 6.23
CA ASP A 159 13.60 -10.21 4.97
C ASP A 159 13.01 -9.43 3.80
N PHE A 160 11.86 -8.81 3.99
CA PHE A 160 11.24 -7.92 3.00
C PHE A 160 12.17 -6.75 2.64
N LEU A 161 12.83 -6.13 3.63
CA LEU A 161 13.82 -5.07 3.37
C LEU A 161 15.00 -5.58 2.53
N LYS A 162 15.48 -6.81 2.75
CA LYS A 162 16.56 -7.42 1.95
C LYS A 162 16.11 -7.67 0.51
N ILE A 163 14.91 -8.22 0.31
CA ILE A 163 14.36 -8.52 -1.01
C ILE A 163 14.20 -7.24 -1.84
N TRP A 164 13.81 -6.14 -1.19
CA TRP A 164 13.66 -4.84 -1.84
C TRP A 164 14.95 -4.03 -1.96
N GLN A 165 16.08 -4.57 -1.49
CA GLN A 165 17.36 -3.88 -1.59
C GLN A 165 17.77 -3.68 -3.06
N GLY A 166 18.05 -2.44 -3.45
CA GLY A 166 18.41 -2.08 -4.82
C GLY A 166 17.23 -1.89 -5.78
N ILE A 167 15.99 -2.09 -5.30
CA ILE A 167 14.79 -1.68 -6.04
C ILE A 167 14.44 -0.25 -5.68
N ASP A 168 14.32 0.60 -6.70
CA ASP A 168 13.89 1.98 -6.53
C ASP A 168 12.38 2.05 -6.20
N ILE A 169 12.05 2.04 -4.91
CA ILE A 169 10.68 2.12 -4.42
C ILE A 169 10.01 3.46 -4.73
N GLU A 170 10.78 4.53 -4.99
CA GLU A 170 10.24 5.86 -5.28
C GLU A 170 9.52 5.86 -6.61
N THR A 171 10.08 5.14 -7.59
CA THR A 171 9.43 4.99 -8.90
C THR A 171 8.30 3.97 -8.88
N LYS A 172 8.34 2.96 -8.00
CA LYS A 172 7.35 1.88 -7.92
C LYS A 172 6.11 2.26 -7.11
N MET A 173 6.27 3.02 -6.02
CA MET A 173 5.19 3.48 -5.15
C MET A 173 4.91 4.97 -5.31
N HIS A 174 4.78 5.40 -6.57
CA HIS A 174 4.42 6.78 -6.91
C HIS A 174 3.21 6.83 -7.83
N VAL A 175 2.15 7.47 -7.34
CA VAL A 175 0.93 7.67 -8.10
C VAL A 175 0.87 9.12 -8.61
N ARG A 176 1.20 9.31 -9.88
CA ARG A 176 1.31 10.65 -10.50
C ARG A 176 0.00 11.43 -10.53
N PHE A 177 -1.16 10.77 -10.57
CA PHE A 177 -2.46 11.45 -10.56
C PHE A 177 -2.85 12.06 -9.21
N LEU A 178 -2.08 11.81 -8.14
CA LEU A 178 -2.20 12.51 -6.86
C LEU A 178 -1.54 13.89 -6.88
N ASN A 179 -0.65 14.10 -7.85
CA ASN A 179 0.09 15.34 -8.05
C ASN A 179 -0.39 16.10 -9.29
N MET A 180 -1.48 15.68 -9.93
CA MET A 180 -2.09 16.50 -10.98
C MET A 180 -2.66 17.76 -10.30
N GLU A 181 -1.87 18.84 -10.31
CA GLU A 181 -2.44 20.18 -10.51
C GLU A 181 -3.46 20.03 -11.62
N THR A 182 -4.70 20.38 -11.30
CA THR A 182 -5.91 20.21 -12.09
C THR A 182 -5.62 20.35 -13.59
N ILE A 183 -5.30 19.22 -14.28
CA ILE A 183 -5.07 19.29 -15.72
C ILE A 183 -6.42 19.66 -16.31
N ALA A 184 -6.38 20.81 -16.99
CA ALA A 184 -7.45 21.52 -17.66
C ALA A 184 -8.61 20.63 -18.07
N LEU A 185 -9.82 21.12 -17.76
CA LEU A 185 -11.08 20.83 -18.44
C LEU A 185 -10.85 20.24 -19.83
N CYS A 186 -11.03 18.92 -19.97
CA CYS A 186 -11.29 18.34 -21.27
C CYS A 186 -12.65 18.87 -21.72
N HIS A 187 -12.62 19.82 -22.66
CA HIS A 187 -13.78 20.31 -23.40
C HIS A 187 -14.37 19.23 -24.32
#